data_AF-A0A0S8EEM3-F1
#
_entry.id   AF-A0A0S8EEM3-F1
#
_cell.length_a   1.000
_cell.length_b   1.000
_cell.length_c   1.000
_cell.angle_alpha   90.00
_cell.angle_beta   90.00
_cell.angle_gamma   90.00
#
_symmetry.space_group_name_H-M   'P 1'
#
loop_
_entity.id
_entity.type
_entity.pdbx_description
1 polymer ?
#
loop_
_entity_poly.entity_id
_entity_poly.type
_entity_poly.pdbx_seq_one_letter_code
_entity_poly.pdbx_strand_id
1 'polypeptide(L)'
;MSSPKLSRLFLLGLLVLELLALASLGSLRLVRLVTADDDPSASSAPGVSVSQLPPKPAATPDASDLYLEPLLRLLQENAEEPTPEPTPPGPTLEELGALELATATPPAGVEFGEDERWIAVNLTTQRAMAFVGAQPVRVALVTTGMPGWETPPGDFRVYRRVENETMDSLGLGIPIDSPDGWYVDNVLYTQYFFSGVTLHYNYWRPQSYFGNIPSSHGCVGLGYSDAKYFWDFADIGTRVVVYKEEAEEVEEVEEPGQ
;
A
#
# COMPACT_ATOMS: atom_id res chain seq x y z
N MET A 1 -34.34 -22.15 -55.20
CA MET A 1 -35.10 -21.76 -54.00
C MET A 1 -34.93 -22.88 -52.97
N SER A 2 -34.10 -22.66 -51.95
CA SER A 2 -33.82 -23.64 -50.88
C SER A 2 -34.10 -22.95 -49.55
N SER A 3 -34.99 -23.52 -48.75
CA SER A 3 -35.40 -23.01 -47.44
C SER A 3 -34.28 -23.20 -46.40
N PRO A 4 -34.03 -22.23 -45.50
CA PRO A 4 -33.05 -22.40 -44.44
C PRO A 4 -33.65 -23.23 -43.30
N LYS A 5 -32.93 -24.31 -42.93
CA LYS A 5 -33.21 -25.12 -41.73
C LYS A 5 -32.69 -24.36 -40.50
N LEU A 6 -33.58 -23.88 -39.63
CA LEU A 6 -33.19 -23.36 -38.31
C LEU A 6 -32.53 -24.48 -37.50
N SER A 7 -31.32 -24.23 -37.00
CA SER A 7 -30.55 -25.19 -36.22
C SER A 7 -31.08 -25.29 -34.79
N ARG A 8 -31.04 -26.49 -34.23
CA ARG A 8 -31.49 -26.79 -32.85
C ARG A 8 -30.72 -26.02 -31.76
N LEU A 9 -29.64 -25.32 -32.10
CA LEU A 9 -28.94 -24.42 -31.17
C LEU A 9 -29.77 -23.16 -30.82
N PHE A 10 -30.70 -22.74 -31.67
CA PHE A 10 -31.55 -21.57 -31.40
C PHE A 10 -32.63 -21.85 -30.33
N LEU A 11 -33.00 -23.11 -30.08
CA LEU A 11 -33.95 -23.48 -29.02
C LEU A 11 -33.31 -23.63 -27.63
N LEU A 12 -31.98 -23.85 -27.52
CA LEU A 12 -31.31 -23.86 -26.21
C LEU A 12 -31.04 -22.45 -25.66
N GLY A 13 -30.95 -21.43 -26.53
CA GLY A 13 -30.73 -20.04 -26.11
C GLY A 13 -31.93 -19.39 -25.39
N LEU A 14 -33.16 -19.89 -25.59
CA LEU A 14 -34.34 -19.35 -24.92
C LEU A 14 -34.53 -19.91 -23.50
N LEU A 15 -33.97 -21.08 -23.19
CA LEU A 15 -34.22 -21.79 -21.92
C LEU A 15 -33.26 -21.38 -20.79
N VAL A 16 -32.14 -20.72 -21.12
CA VAL A 16 -31.16 -20.22 -20.12
C VAL A 16 -31.54 -18.82 -19.59
N LEU A 17 -32.41 -18.08 -20.30
CA LEU A 17 -32.85 -16.75 -19.87
C LEU A 17 -33.95 -16.79 -18.79
N GLU A 18 -34.64 -17.93 -18.61
CA GLU A 18 -35.73 -18.09 -17.63
C GLU A 18 -35.25 -18.48 -16.22
N LEU A 19 -34.00 -18.92 -16.08
CA LEU A 19 -33.41 -19.34 -14.79
C LEU A 19 -32.80 -18.18 -13.97
N LEU A 20 -32.78 -16.95 -14.51
CA LEU A 20 -32.26 -15.76 -13.82
C LEU A 20 -33.34 -14.89 -13.13
N ALA A 21 -34.61 -15.33 -13.11
CA ALA A 21 -35.73 -14.54 -12.57
C ALA A 21 -36.34 -15.05 -11.25
N LEU A 22 -35.66 -15.95 -10.51
CA LEU A 22 -36.20 -16.53 -9.25
C LEU A 22 -35.35 -16.28 -7.99
N ALA A 23 -34.58 -15.18 -7.93
CA ALA A 23 -33.81 -14.79 -6.74
C ALA A 23 -34.26 -13.45 -6.12
N SER A 24 -35.57 -13.19 -6.08
CA SER A 24 -36.12 -12.01 -5.38
C SER A 24 -37.33 -12.42 -4.54
N LEU A 25 -37.11 -12.88 -3.31
CA LEU A 25 -38.13 -12.86 -2.26
C LEU A 25 -37.49 -13.09 -0.87
N GLY A 26 -37.57 -12.04 -0.03
CA GLY A 26 -37.80 -12.19 1.41
C GLY A 26 -36.62 -11.95 2.34
N SER A 27 -36.60 -10.79 3.01
CA SER A 27 -36.92 -10.71 4.45
C SER A 27 -36.92 -9.25 4.92
N LEU A 28 -38.10 -8.72 5.27
CA LEU A 28 -38.28 -7.39 5.88
C LEU A 28 -39.30 -7.54 7.01
N ARG A 29 -38.86 -7.46 8.27
CA ARG A 29 -39.66 -7.19 9.50
C ARG A 29 -38.70 -6.96 10.67
N LEU A 30 -38.96 -6.15 11.68
CA LEU A 30 -39.86 -5.02 11.93
C LEU A 30 -39.40 -4.50 13.30
N VAL A 31 -38.84 -3.30 13.37
CA VAL A 31 -38.54 -2.64 14.65
C VAL A 31 -39.87 -2.15 15.23
N ARG A 32 -40.16 -2.51 16.49
CA ARG A 32 -41.33 -1.99 17.21
C ARG A 32 -40.86 -1.15 18.38
N LEU A 33 -41.06 0.16 18.25
CA LEU A 33 -41.02 1.13 19.34
C LEU A 33 -42.46 1.30 19.85
N VAL A 34 -42.71 1.16 21.14
CA VAL A 34 -43.93 1.65 21.80
C VAL A 34 -43.53 2.25 23.15
N THR A 35 -43.98 3.49 23.34
CA THR A 35 -43.82 4.36 24.49
C THR A 35 -44.99 4.24 25.49
N ALA A 36 -44.66 4.47 26.76
CA ALA A 36 -45.35 5.25 27.80
C ALA A 36 -46.78 4.92 28.30
N ASP A 37 -46.82 4.79 29.64
CA ASP A 37 -47.78 5.26 30.67
C ASP A 37 -49.17 4.62 30.87
N ASP A 38 -49.39 4.08 32.08
CA ASP A 38 -50.40 4.56 33.08
C ASP A 38 -50.43 3.68 34.37
N ASP A 39 -50.45 4.34 35.53
CA ASP A 39 -50.69 3.87 36.94
C ASP A 39 -52.25 3.78 37.21
N PRO A 40 -52.86 3.57 38.42
CA PRO A 40 -52.39 3.24 39.78
C PRO A 40 -53.25 2.23 40.61
N SER A 41 -52.80 1.93 41.86
CA SER A 41 -53.56 1.53 43.09
C SER A 41 -52.88 0.39 43.87
N ALA A 42 -52.85 0.22 45.20
CA ALA A 42 -52.92 1.02 46.44
C ALA A 42 -52.82 0.03 47.65
N SER A 43 -52.38 0.53 48.82
CA SER A 43 -52.77 0.12 50.20
C SER A 43 -52.08 -1.06 50.93
N SER A 44 -51.21 -0.76 51.91
CA SER A 44 -51.50 -0.80 53.37
C SER A 44 -50.24 -1.05 54.26
N ALA A 45 -50.10 -0.25 55.32
CA ALA A 45 -49.22 -0.44 56.50
C ALA A 45 -50.11 -0.85 57.73
N PRO A 46 -49.69 -0.99 59.02
CA PRO A 46 -48.41 -0.66 59.68
C PRO A 46 -47.95 -1.62 60.83
N GLY A 47 -46.86 -1.28 61.54
CA GLY A 47 -46.56 -1.80 62.89
C GLY A 47 -45.15 -1.51 63.43
N VAL A 48 -45.01 -0.47 64.26
CA VAL A 48 -43.77 0.00 64.91
C VAL A 48 -43.59 -0.62 66.29
N SER A 49 -42.35 -0.91 66.70
CA SER A 49 -41.94 -0.93 68.12
C SER A 49 -40.51 -0.42 68.27
N VAL A 50 -40.33 0.58 69.14
CA VAL A 50 -39.06 1.22 69.50
C VAL A 50 -38.76 0.87 70.95
N SER A 51 -37.55 0.39 71.25
CA SER A 51 -37.02 0.40 72.61
C SER A 51 -35.50 0.55 72.63
N GLN A 52 -35.08 1.68 73.21
CA GLN A 52 -33.86 1.92 74.01
C GLN A 52 -32.51 2.10 73.29
N LEU A 53 -32.03 3.36 73.30
CA LEU A 53 -30.66 3.80 73.01
C LEU A 53 -29.87 4.03 74.32
N PRO A 54 -28.59 3.61 74.41
CA PRO A 54 -27.68 4.01 75.49
C PRO A 54 -27.02 5.40 75.25
N PRO A 55 -26.45 6.04 76.29
CA PRO A 55 -26.01 7.44 76.23
C PRO A 55 -24.73 7.66 75.42
N LYS A 56 -24.66 8.86 74.83
CA LYS A 56 -23.65 9.39 73.90
C LYS A 56 -22.24 9.54 74.52
N PRO A 57 -21.16 9.04 73.88
CA PRO A 57 -19.78 9.42 74.19
C PRO A 57 -19.41 10.80 73.64
N ALA A 58 -18.48 11.48 74.31
CA ALA A 58 -18.00 12.83 74.00
C ALA A 58 -17.29 12.93 72.63
N ALA A 59 -17.32 14.14 72.05
CA ALA A 59 -16.85 14.44 70.69
C ALA A 59 -15.34 14.21 70.47
N THR A 60 -15.00 13.56 69.37
CA THR A 60 -13.64 13.49 68.78
C THR A 60 -13.51 14.50 67.63
N PRO A 61 -12.28 14.96 67.28
CA PRO A 61 -12.06 15.97 66.24
C PRO A 61 -12.54 15.49 64.86
N ASP A 62 -12.94 16.45 64.02
CA ASP A 62 -13.54 16.23 62.70
C ASP A 62 -12.64 15.38 61.79
N ALA A 63 -13.19 14.31 61.21
CA ALA A 63 -12.47 13.35 60.40
C ALA A 63 -12.17 13.85 58.98
N SER A 64 -12.70 15.04 58.60
CA SER A 64 -12.49 15.66 57.29
C SER A 64 -11.03 16.05 57.04
N ASP A 65 -10.31 16.51 58.07
CA ASP A 65 -8.98 17.12 57.90
C ASP A 65 -7.85 16.09 57.74
N LEU A 66 -8.09 14.84 58.15
CA LEU A 66 -7.07 13.79 58.13
C LEU A 66 -6.97 13.04 56.78
N TYR A 67 -7.95 13.22 55.88
CA TYR A 67 -8.01 12.44 54.64
C TYR A 67 -8.10 13.29 53.38
N LEU A 68 -8.64 14.51 53.44
CA LEU A 68 -8.87 15.31 52.23
C LEU A 68 -7.62 16.06 51.76
N GLU A 69 -6.86 16.65 52.67
CA GLU A 69 -5.66 17.44 52.31
C GLU A 69 -4.54 16.60 51.64
N PRO A 70 -4.18 15.41 52.15
CA PRO A 70 -3.16 14.58 51.48
C PRO A 70 -3.62 14.11 50.09
N LEU A 71 -4.93 13.83 49.94
CA LEU A 71 -5.51 13.36 48.69
C LEU A 71 -5.56 14.49 47.64
N LEU A 72 -5.94 15.70 48.05
CA LEU A 72 -5.88 16.89 47.20
C LEU A 72 -4.45 17.17 46.75
N ARG A 73 -3.47 17.03 47.65
CA ARG A 73 -2.06 17.23 47.31
C ARG A 73 -1.54 16.21 46.28
N LEU A 74 -1.92 14.93 46.42
CA LEU A 74 -1.60 13.88 45.45
C LEU A 74 -2.28 14.11 44.09
N LEU A 75 -3.51 14.62 44.09
CA LEU A 75 -4.21 14.98 42.85
C LEU A 75 -3.57 16.20 42.18
N GLN A 76 -3.09 17.17 42.96
CA GLN A 76 -2.39 18.35 42.48
C GLN A 76 -1.00 17.98 41.92
N GLU A 77 -0.22 17.15 42.63
CA GLU A 77 1.08 16.65 42.17
C GLU A 77 0.96 15.82 40.87
N ASN A 78 -0.10 15.01 40.73
CA ASN A 78 -0.37 14.26 39.49
C ASN A 78 -0.98 15.10 38.36
N ALA A 79 -1.48 16.31 38.64
CA ALA A 79 -2.01 17.23 37.63
C ALA A 79 -0.92 18.11 36.99
N GLU A 80 0.30 18.09 37.53
CA GLU A 80 1.44 18.88 37.08
C GLU A 80 2.49 18.06 36.31
N GLU A 81 2.24 16.78 36.01
CA GLU A 81 3.04 16.10 34.99
C GLU A 81 2.88 16.85 33.66
N PRO A 82 3.96 17.38 33.05
CA PRO A 82 3.86 18.02 31.76
C PRO A 82 3.31 16.98 30.79
N THR A 83 2.17 17.29 30.18
CA THR A 83 1.61 16.48 29.11
C THR A 83 2.73 16.28 28.08
N PRO A 84 3.08 15.03 27.68
CA PRO A 84 4.10 14.84 26.68
C PRO A 84 3.70 15.67 25.47
N GLU A 85 4.56 16.62 25.08
CA GLU A 85 4.34 17.44 23.91
C GLU A 85 4.03 16.50 22.74
N PRO A 86 2.95 16.72 21.97
CA PRO A 86 2.60 15.81 20.89
C PRO A 86 3.82 15.71 19.96
N THR A 87 4.37 14.50 19.83
CA THR A 87 5.46 14.25 18.90
C THR A 87 5.00 14.78 17.53
N PRO A 88 5.79 15.65 16.87
CA PRO A 88 5.40 16.16 15.57
C PRO A 88 5.12 14.97 14.65
N PRO A 89 4.06 15.03 13.82
CA PRO A 89 3.79 13.96 12.88
C PRO A 89 5.03 13.73 12.03
N GLY A 90 5.39 12.46 11.83
CA GLY A 90 6.48 12.11 10.92
C GLY A 90 6.22 12.63 9.50
N PRO A 91 7.26 12.65 8.64
CA PRO A 91 7.12 13.15 7.28
C PRO A 91 6.03 12.39 6.52
N THR A 92 5.26 13.13 5.72
CA THR A 92 4.27 12.60 4.79
C THR A 92 4.94 11.85 3.63
N LEU A 93 4.19 11.01 2.91
CA LEU A 93 4.70 10.32 1.72
C LEU A 93 5.17 11.28 0.62
N GLU A 94 4.54 12.45 0.51
CA GLU A 94 4.94 13.48 -0.44
C GLU A 94 6.29 14.10 -0.06
N GLU A 95 6.49 14.38 1.23
CA GLU A 95 7.76 14.88 1.75
C GLU A 95 8.88 13.84 1.60
N LEU A 96 8.59 12.56 1.85
CA LEU A 96 9.54 11.48 1.64
C LEU A 96 9.92 11.34 0.16
N GLY A 97 8.95 11.40 -0.75
CA GLY A 97 9.21 11.35 -2.19
C GLY A 97 9.97 12.56 -2.70
N ALA A 98 9.67 13.75 -2.19
CA ALA A 98 10.40 14.98 -2.51
C ALA A 98 11.85 14.92 -2.01
N LEU A 99 12.07 14.38 -0.82
CA LEU A 99 13.40 14.17 -0.28
C LEU A 99 14.18 13.15 -1.12
N GLU A 100 13.58 12.01 -1.46
CA GLU A 100 14.23 10.97 -2.29
C GLU A 100 14.65 11.53 -3.65
N LEU A 101 13.77 12.30 -4.30
CA LEU A 101 14.10 12.99 -5.55
C LEU A 101 15.24 14.00 -5.36
N ALA A 102 15.22 14.81 -4.31
CA ALA A 102 16.24 15.82 -4.05
C ALA A 102 17.62 15.23 -3.73
N THR A 103 17.66 14.01 -3.19
CA THR A 103 18.91 13.32 -2.82
C THR A 103 19.38 12.30 -3.87
N ALA A 104 18.57 12.01 -4.89
CA ALA A 104 18.95 11.07 -5.94
C ALA A 104 20.15 11.61 -6.73
N THR A 105 21.16 10.76 -6.91
CA THR A 105 22.36 11.09 -7.67
C THR A 105 22.57 10.07 -8.80
N PRO A 106 23.22 10.48 -9.90
CA PRO A 106 23.64 9.53 -10.93
C PRO A 106 24.51 8.41 -10.34
N PRO A 107 24.47 7.19 -10.89
CA PRO A 107 25.33 6.10 -10.43
C PRO A 107 26.80 6.46 -10.67
N ALA A 108 27.67 6.03 -9.76
CA ALA A 108 29.10 6.31 -9.85
C ALA A 108 29.70 5.79 -11.18
N GLY A 109 30.55 6.62 -11.81
CA GLY A 109 31.23 6.28 -13.06
C GLY A 109 30.35 6.29 -14.32
N VAL A 110 29.08 6.68 -14.21
CA VAL A 110 28.22 6.88 -15.38
C VAL A 110 28.42 8.30 -15.92
N GLU A 111 29.03 8.39 -17.10
CA GLU A 111 29.14 9.64 -17.85
C GLU A 111 27.83 9.97 -18.57
N PHE A 112 27.46 11.24 -18.66
CA PHE A 112 26.26 11.72 -19.35
C PHE A 112 26.48 13.13 -19.92
N GLY A 113 25.72 13.48 -20.97
CA GLY A 113 25.70 14.85 -21.49
C GLY A 113 24.95 15.83 -20.58
N GLU A 114 25.29 17.13 -20.61
CA GLU A 114 24.70 18.16 -19.74
C GLU A 114 23.16 18.19 -19.78
N ASP A 115 22.56 17.99 -20.95
CA ASP A 115 21.11 17.97 -21.16
C ASP A 115 20.59 16.58 -21.60
N GLU A 116 21.39 15.52 -21.42
CA GLU A 116 20.99 14.17 -21.84
C GLU A 116 19.79 13.70 -21.02
N ARG A 117 18.74 13.22 -21.69
CA ARG A 117 17.63 12.50 -21.06
C ARG A 117 17.94 11.01 -21.02
N TRP A 118 18.04 10.46 -19.82
CA TRP A 118 18.36 9.05 -19.61
C TRP A 118 17.70 8.50 -18.35
N ILE A 119 17.68 7.17 -18.24
CA ILE A 119 17.04 6.44 -17.16
C ILE A 119 18.10 5.60 -16.45
N ALA A 120 18.10 5.61 -15.12
CA ALA A 120 18.88 4.69 -14.30
C ALA A 120 17.94 3.73 -13.57
N VAL A 121 18.25 2.44 -13.56
CA VAL A 121 17.51 1.41 -12.82
C VAL A 121 18.45 0.78 -11.81
N ASN A 122 18.20 1.05 -10.53
CA ASN A 122 18.96 0.52 -9.42
C ASN A 122 18.32 -0.78 -8.92
N LEU A 123 19.01 -1.89 -9.14
CA LEU A 123 18.55 -3.22 -8.75
C LEU A 123 18.71 -3.47 -7.24
N THR A 124 19.64 -2.81 -6.56
CA THR A 124 19.83 -2.96 -5.11
C THR A 124 18.68 -2.31 -4.36
N THR A 125 18.34 -1.09 -4.76
CA THR A 125 17.33 -0.30 -4.08
C THR A 125 15.94 -0.47 -4.71
N GLN A 126 15.79 -1.11 -5.87
CA GLN A 126 14.51 -1.22 -6.59
C GLN A 126 13.91 0.16 -6.93
N ARG A 127 14.74 1.07 -7.45
CA ARG A 127 14.30 2.37 -8.00
C ARG A 127 14.58 2.46 -9.50
N ALA A 128 13.68 3.11 -10.23
CA ALA A 128 13.96 3.68 -11.54
C ALA A 128 13.97 5.20 -11.43
N MET A 129 14.96 5.84 -12.02
CA MET A 129 15.19 7.28 -11.94
C MET A 129 15.32 7.86 -13.34
N ALA A 130 14.62 8.94 -13.62
CA ALA A 130 14.80 9.71 -14.85
C ALA A 130 15.72 10.90 -14.56
N PHE A 131 16.69 11.13 -15.44
CA PHE A 131 17.70 12.19 -15.31
C PHE A 131 17.73 13.10 -16.53
N VAL A 132 17.92 14.39 -16.30
CA VAL A 132 18.38 15.36 -17.31
C VAL A 132 19.78 15.81 -16.91
N GLY A 133 20.79 15.35 -17.65
CA GLY A 133 22.18 15.43 -17.22
C GLY A 133 22.37 14.76 -15.86
N ALA A 134 22.84 15.52 -14.89
CA ALA A 134 23.01 15.04 -13.51
C ALA A 134 21.73 15.17 -12.65
N GLN A 135 20.71 15.91 -13.11
CA GLN A 135 19.57 16.26 -12.28
C GLN A 135 18.49 15.18 -12.34
N PRO A 136 18.12 14.57 -11.19
CA PRO A 136 16.99 13.66 -11.16
C PRO A 136 15.69 14.46 -11.33
N VAL A 137 14.83 14.00 -12.23
CA VAL A 137 13.52 14.61 -12.51
C VAL A 137 12.34 13.71 -12.15
N ARG A 138 12.60 12.43 -11.87
CA ARG A 138 11.66 11.46 -11.32
C ARG A 138 12.38 10.34 -10.61
N VAL A 139 11.83 9.89 -9.49
CA VAL A 139 12.14 8.59 -8.87
C VAL A 139 10.86 7.78 -8.81
N ALA A 140 10.95 6.50 -9.13
CA ALA A 140 9.85 5.55 -9.09
C ALA A 140 10.29 4.26 -8.40
N LEU A 141 9.41 3.71 -7.58
CA LEU A 141 9.58 2.37 -7.01
C LEU A 141 9.28 1.33 -8.09
N VAL A 142 10.15 0.33 -8.22
CA VAL A 142 10.01 -0.72 -9.24
C VAL A 142 9.99 -2.13 -8.65
N THR A 143 9.51 -3.09 -9.43
CA THR A 143 9.76 -4.51 -9.19
C THR A 143 10.48 -5.08 -10.40
N THR A 144 11.69 -5.58 -10.18
CA THR A 144 12.59 -6.08 -11.24
C THR A 144 12.60 -7.61 -11.30
N GLY A 145 13.51 -8.18 -12.09
CA GLY A 145 13.66 -9.62 -12.28
C GLY A 145 13.93 -10.37 -10.97
N MET A 146 13.15 -11.42 -10.71
CA MET A 146 13.35 -12.31 -9.56
C MET A 146 14.58 -13.21 -9.74
N PRO A 147 15.08 -13.89 -8.68
CA PRO A 147 16.17 -14.84 -8.82
C PRO A 147 15.91 -15.90 -9.89
N GLY A 148 16.88 -16.13 -10.78
CA GLY A 148 16.77 -16.99 -11.97
C GLY A 148 16.19 -16.28 -13.21
N TRP A 149 15.66 -15.07 -13.06
CA TRP A 149 15.14 -14.21 -14.11
C TRP A 149 15.62 -12.76 -13.94
N GLU A 150 16.85 -12.59 -13.50
CA GLU A 150 17.39 -11.29 -13.11
C GLU A 150 17.35 -10.29 -14.27
N THR A 151 16.97 -9.05 -13.97
CA THR A 151 17.20 -7.94 -14.90
C THR A 151 18.70 -7.75 -15.07
N PRO A 152 19.24 -7.81 -16.30
CA PRO A 152 20.67 -7.75 -16.51
C PRO A 152 21.19 -6.32 -16.27
N PRO A 153 22.29 -6.15 -15.49
CA PRO A 153 22.98 -4.87 -15.43
C PRO A 153 23.64 -4.55 -16.78
N GLY A 154 23.74 -3.27 -17.11
CA GLY A 154 24.35 -2.81 -18.35
C GLY A 154 23.88 -1.44 -18.81
N ASP A 155 24.42 -1.01 -19.94
CA ASP A 155 24.09 0.24 -20.61
C ASP A 155 23.34 -0.06 -21.91
N PHE A 156 22.06 0.31 -21.93
CA PHE A 156 21.12 -0.06 -22.98
C PHE A 156 20.45 1.17 -23.58
N ARG A 157 19.66 0.95 -24.63
CA ARG A 157 18.83 1.98 -25.25
C ARG A 157 17.45 1.42 -25.56
N VAL A 158 16.42 2.22 -25.33
CA VAL A 158 15.06 1.89 -25.74
C VAL A 158 15.04 1.69 -27.25
N TYR A 159 14.66 0.51 -27.73
CA TYR A 159 14.66 0.16 -29.16
C TYR A 159 13.27 -0.07 -29.74
N ARG A 160 12.27 -0.35 -28.90
CA ARG A 160 10.87 -0.55 -29.31
C ARG A 160 9.94 -0.06 -28.22
N ARG A 161 8.80 0.50 -28.61
CA ARG A 161 7.77 1.02 -27.71
C ARG A 161 6.38 0.58 -28.17
N VAL A 162 5.54 0.17 -27.24
CA VAL A 162 4.15 -0.24 -27.48
C VAL A 162 3.28 0.34 -26.37
N GLU A 163 2.30 1.17 -26.72
CA GLU A 163 1.49 1.88 -25.74
C GLU A 163 0.55 0.96 -24.96
N ASN A 164 -0.01 -0.05 -25.63
CA ASN A 164 -0.84 -1.10 -25.03
C ASN A 164 -0.47 -2.43 -25.68
N GLU A 165 0.14 -3.32 -24.91
CA GLU A 165 0.65 -4.61 -25.36
C GLU A 165 -0.03 -5.77 -24.63
N THR A 166 -0.07 -6.91 -25.30
CA THR A 166 -0.32 -8.19 -24.67
C THR A 166 1.03 -8.88 -24.48
N MET A 167 1.31 -9.31 -23.25
CA MET A 167 2.52 -10.06 -22.91
C MET A 167 2.13 -11.49 -22.53
N ASP A 168 2.95 -12.45 -22.92
CA ASP A 168 2.79 -13.85 -22.54
C ASP A 168 4.13 -14.52 -22.24
N SER A 169 4.05 -15.70 -21.65
CA SER A 169 5.20 -16.51 -21.27
C SER A 169 5.80 -17.32 -22.44
N LEU A 170 5.17 -17.33 -23.63
CA LEU A 170 5.63 -18.14 -24.76
C LEU A 170 6.98 -17.65 -25.28
N GLY A 171 7.18 -16.33 -25.29
CA GLY A 171 8.47 -15.71 -25.64
C GLY A 171 9.63 -16.14 -24.74
N LEU A 172 9.33 -16.64 -23.54
CA LEU A 172 10.29 -17.18 -22.57
C LEU A 172 10.43 -18.72 -22.68
N GLY A 173 9.73 -19.35 -23.62
CA GLY A 173 9.70 -20.81 -23.77
C GLY A 173 8.82 -21.53 -22.74
N ILE A 174 7.97 -20.81 -22.01
CA ILE A 174 7.07 -21.36 -20.99
C ILE A 174 5.67 -21.49 -21.58
N PRO A 175 5.11 -22.72 -21.69
CA PRO A 175 3.74 -22.91 -22.16
C PRO A 175 2.73 -22.16 -21.27
N ILE A 176 1.75 -21.49 -21.89
CA ILE A 176 0.73 -20.69 -21.19
C ILE A 176 -0.07 -21.54 -20.19
N ASP A 177 -0.28 -22.82 -20.48
CA ASP A 177 -1.04 -23.78 -19.67
C ASP A 177 -0.20 -24.49 -18.59
N SER A 178 1.09 -24.15 -18.47
CA SER A 178 1.95 -24.67 -17.41
C SER A 178 1.76 -23.91 -16.08
N PRO A 179 2.20 -24.47 -14.94
CA PRO A 179 2.11 -23.78 -13.64
C PRO A 179 2.82 -22.41 -13.60
N ASP A 180 3.85 -22.23 -14.43
CA ASP A 180 4.61 -20.98 -14.55
C ASP A 180 4.15 -20.13 -15.75
N GLY A 181 3.14 -20.60 -16.49
CA GLY A 181 2.59 -19.95 -17.68
C GLY A 181 1.74 -18.74 -17.33
N TRP A 182 1.81 -17.70 -18.17
CA TRP A 182 1.04 -16.48 -17.98
C TRP A 182 0.69 -15.79 -19.29
N TYR A 183 -0.41 -15.05 -19.26
CA TYR A 183 -0.92 -14.24 -20.36
C TYR A 183 -1.58 -13.01 -19.75
N VAL A 184 -1.12 -11.83 -20.14
CA VAL A 184 -1.53 -10.54 -19.57
C VAL A 184 -1.83 -9.57 -20.70
N ASP A 185 -3.05 -9.06 -20.75
CA ASP A 185 -3.48 -8.05 -21.69
C ASP A 185 -3.37 -6.64 -21.09
N ASN A 186 -3.54 -5.61 -21.91
CA ASN A 186 -3.57 -4.22 -21.45
C ASN A 186 -2.33 -3.77 -20.66
N VAL A 187 -1.16 -4.30 -21.02
CA VAL A 187 0.11 -3.86 -20.46
C VAL A 187 0.48 -2.53 -21.09
N LEU A 188 0.25 -1.45 -20.34
CA LEU A 188 0.46 -0.10 -20.86
C LEU A 188 1.92 0.33 -20.78
N TYR A 189 2.29 1.23 -21.68
CA TYR A 189 3.55 1.96 -21.66
C TYR A 189 4.80 1.06 -21.74
N THR A 190 4.75 0.02 -22.57
CA THR A 190 5.83 -0.95 -22.72
C THR A 190 7.00 -0.38 -23.53
N GLN A 191 8.20 -0.39 -22.93
CA GLN A 191 9.42 0.18 -23.52
C GLN A 191 10.55 -0.84 -23.45
N TYR A 192 10.90 -1.44 -24.59
CA TYR A 192 11.95 -2.45 -24.68
C TYR A 192 13.33 -1.81 -24.74
N PHE A 193 14.24 -2.26 -23.89
CA PHE A 193 15.63 -1.77 -23.87
C PHE A 193 16.68 -2.88 -24.00
N PHE A 194 16.36 -4.14 -23.69
CA PHE A 194 17.31 -5.25 -23.87
C PHE A 194 16.62 -6.60 -24.11
N SER A 195 16.82 -7.25 -25.25
CA SER A 195 16.46 -8.67 -25.51
C SER A 195 15.09 -9.13 -24.94
N GLY A 196 14.04 -8.31 -25.07
CA GLY A 196 12.71 -8.61 -24.54
C GLY A 196 12.39 -8.04 -23.14
N VAL A 197 13.39 -7.53 -22.43
CA VAL A 197 13.27 -6.79 -21.17
C VAL A 197 12.73 -5.38 -21.42
N THR A 198 11.74 -5.00 -20.61
CA THR A 198 10.98 -3.75 -20.78
C THR A 198 10.84 -2.95 -19.49
N LEU A 199 10.61 -1.64 -19.59
CA LEU A 199 9.87 -0.89 -18.58
C LEU A 199 8.39 -0.90 -18.97
N HIS A 200 7.47 -1.12 -18.03
CA HIS A 200 6.03 -1.11 -18.33
C HIS A 200 5.17 -0.91 -17.08
N TYR A 201 3.89 -0.58 -17.28
CA TYR A 201 2.89 -0.60 -16.22
C TYR A 201 2.63 -2.04 -15.76
N ASN A 202 2.73 -2.28 -14.45
CA ASN A 202 2.41 -3.55 -13.83
C ASN A 202 1.20 -3.38 -12.91
N TYR A 203 0.00 -3.69 -13.41
CA TYR A 203 -1.24 -3.57 -12.64
C TYR A 203 -1.54 -4.79 -11.76
N TRP A 204 -0.85 -5.91 -11.99
CA TRP A 204 -1.15 -7.19 -11.34
C TRP A 204 -0.36 -7.40 -10.05
N ARG A 205 0.73 -6.66 -9.82
CA ARG A 205 1.48 -6.72 -8.58
C ARG A 205 0.89 -5.80 -7.51
N PRO A 206 0.85 -6.25 -6.24
CA PRO A 206 0.43 -5.39 -5.15
C PRO A 206 1.47 -4.28 -4.90
N GLN A 207 1.01 -3.12 -4.42
CA GLN A 207 1.86 -1.96 -4.20
C GLN A 207 3.07 -2.25 -3.31
N SER A 208 2.94 -3.18 -2.37
CA SER A 208 4.03 -3.57 -1.46
C SER A 208 5.25 -4.17 -2.14
N TYR A 209 5.15 -4.60 -3.40
CA TYR A 209 6.28 -5.19 -4.13
C TYR A 209 7.22 -4.12 -4.71
N PHE A 210 6.67 -2.99 -5.12
CA PHE A 210 7.45 -1.92 -5.73
C PHE A 210 8.38 -1.31 -4.68
N GLY A 211 9.68 -1.28 -4.98
CA GLY A 211 10.72 -0.80 -4.05
C GLY A 211 11.22 -1.87 -3.08
N ASN A 212 10.62 -3.08 -3.05
CA ASN A 212 10.89 -4.07 -2.01
C ASN A 212 11.20 -5.47 -2.53
N ILE A 213 10.49 -5.95 -3.57
CA ILE A 213 10.52 -7.36 -3.98
C ILE A 213 10.71 -7.46 -5.50
N PRO A 214 11.86 -7.97 -5.98
CA PRO A 214 12.01 -8.40 -7.36
C PRO A 214 11.08 -9.59 -7.65
N SER A 215 10.24 -9.48 -8.67
CA SER A 215 9.15 -10.43 -8.91
C SER A 215 8.81 -10.69 -10.38
N SER A 216 9.54 -10.09 -11.31
CA SER A 216 9.27 -10.24 -12.75
C SER A 216 10.17 -11.30 -13.40
N HIS A 217 9.88 -11.61 -14.67
CA HIS A 217 10.76 -12.42 -15.52
C HIS A 217 11.85 -11.58 -16.23
N GLY A 218 12.33 -10.53 -15.57
CA GLY A 218 13.37 -9.63 -16.06
C GLY A 218 12.90 -8.20 -16.30
N CYS A 219 11.63 -7.98 -16.63
CA CYS A 219 11.08 -6.63 -16.85
C CYS A 219 11.13 -5.74 -15.60
N VAL A 220 11.18 -4.43 -15.81
CA VAL A 220 11.09 -3.41 -14.79
C VAL A 220 9.64 -2.95 -14.69
N GLY A 221 8.91 -3.48 -13.70
CA GLY A 221 7.51 -3.13 -13.47
C GLY A 221 7.38 -1.83 -12.69
N LEU A 222 6.48 -0.95 -13.16
CA LEU A 222 6.18 0.37 -12.59
C LEU A 222 4.71 0.50 -12.20
N GLY A 223 4.41 1.38 -11.25
CA GLY A 223 3.04 1.86 -11.00
C GLY A 223 2.52 2.71 -12.16
N TYR A 224 1.21 2.94 -12.24
CA TYR A 224 0.58 3.59 -13.41
C TYR A 224 1.13 4.99 -13.70
N SER A 225 1.20 5.85 -12.68
CA SER A 225 1.67 7.24 -12.83
C SER A 225 3.13 7.30 -13.26
N ASP A 226 3.97 6.43 -12.72
CA ASP A 226 5.38 6.34 -13.10
C ASP A 226 5.56 5.75 -14.49
N ALA A 227 4.85 4.67 -14.83
CA ALA A 227 4.90 4.08 -16.17
C ALA A 227 4.52 5.11 -17.24
N LYS A 228 3.46 5.90 -16.99
CA LYS A 228 3.08 7.01 -17.86
C LYS A 228 4.17 8.09 -17.94
N TYR A 229 4.73 8.49 -16.79
CA TYR A 229 5.79 9.50 -16.77
C TYR A 229 7.00 9.05 -17.60
N PHE A 230 7.50 7.83 -17.37
CA PHE A 230 8.65 7.29 -18.10
C PHE A 230 8.36 7.12 -19.59
N TRP A 231 7.10 6.85 -19.96
CA TRP A 231 6.69 6.86 -21.36
C TRP A 231 6.75 8.28 -21.96
N ASP A 232 6.20 9.28 -21.29
CA ASP A 232 6.22 10.65 -21.82
C ASP A 232 7.65 11.24 -21.82
N PHE A 233 8.51 10.79 -20.90
CA PHE A 233 9.89 11.25 -20.74
C PHE A 233 10.85 10.70 -21.80
N ALA A 234 10.72 9.40 -22.13
CA ALA A 234 11.64 8.67 -22.99
C ALA A 234 11.13 8.54 -24.43
N ASP A 235 12.08 8.33 -25.34
CA ASP A 235 11.87 8.05 -26.75
C ASP A 235 12.69 6.83 -27.19
N ILE A 236 12.47 6.37 -28.42
CA ILE A 236 13.38 5.39 -29.03
C ILE A 236 14.79 6.00 -29.07
N GLY A 237 15.77 5.28 -28.52
CA GLY A 237 17.15 5.72 -28.37
C GLY A 237 17.49 6.24 -26.98
N THR A 238 16.50 6.54 -26.11
CA THR A 238 16.75 6.95 -24.72
C THR A 238 17.57 5.89 -24.01
N ARG A 239 18.63 6.34 -23.33
CA ARG A 239 19.57 5.47 -22.64
C ARG A 239 18.97 4.95 -21.33
N VAL A 240 19.20 3.68 -21.04
CA VAL A 240 18.77 2.99 -19.82
C VAL A 240 19.98 2.30 -19.22
N VAL A 241 20.43 2.77 -18.07
CA VAL A 241 21.54 2.19 -17.32
C VAL A 241 21.00 1.36 -16.17
N VAL A 242 21.24 0.06 -16.17
CA VAL A 242 20.83 -0.86 -15.11
C VAL A 242 22.06 -1.22 -14.28
N TYR A 243 21.98 -1.05 -12.96
CA TYR A 243 23.13 -1.22 -12.08
C TYR A 243 22.75 -1.77 -10.70
N LYS A 244 23.76 -2.23 -9.96
CA LYS A 244 23.68 -2.57 -8.54
C LYS A 244 24.63 -1.63 -7.79
N GLU A 245 24.21 -1.16 -6.63
CA GLU A 245 25.14 -0.55 -5.69
C GLU A 245 25.98 -1.64 -5.04
N GLU A 246 27.30 -1.43 -4.99
CA GLU A 246 28.17 -2.23 -4.14
C GLU A 246 27.90 -1.84 -2.69
N ALA A 247 27.80 -2.84 -1.80
CA ALA A 247 27.67 -2.54 -0.38
C ALA A 247 28.96 -1.83 0.08
N GLU A 248 28.84 -0.66 0.71
CA GLU A 248 29.97 -0.07 1.43
C GLU A 248 30.39 -1.07 2.52
N GLU A 249 31.59 -1.65 2.39
CA GLU A 249 32.25 -2.32 3.50
C GLU A 249 32.55 -1.27 4.56
N VAL A 250 31.78 -1.28 5.63
CA VAL A 250 32.07 -0.47 6.82
C VAL A 250 33.34 -1.06 7.44
N GLU A 251 34.50 -0.45 7.17
CA GLU A 251 35.73 -0.78 7.90
C GLU A 251 35.46 -0.52 9.39
N GLU A 252 35.38 -1.61 10.16
CA GLU A 252 35.27 -1.56 11.61
C GLU A 252 36.57 -0.95 12.15
N VAL A 253 36.49 0.32 12.57
CA VAL A 253 37.62 1.01 13.20
C VAL A 253 37.87 0.31 14.54
N GLU A 254 38.91 -0.53 14.60
CA GLU A 254 39.41 -1.07 15.87
C GLU A 254 39.77 0.11 16.78
N GLU A 255 38.98 0.30 17.85
CA GLU A 255 39.29 1.18 18.96
C GLU A 255 40.65 0.78 19.56
N PRO A 256 41.65 1.68 19.63
CA PRO A 256 42.92 1.36 20.27
C PRO A 256 42.69 1.13 21.76
N GLY A 257 43.02 -0.07 22.22
CA GLY A 257 42.76 -0.57 23.57
C GLY A 257 43.14 0.38 24.71
N GLN A 258 42.23 0.48 25.68
CA GLN A 258 42.45 1.03 27.01
C GLN A 258 43.21 0.06 27.92
#